data_AF-A0A1A7X4B2-F1
#
_entry.id   AF-A0A1A7X4B2-F1
#
_cell.length_a   1.000
_cell.length_b   1.000
_cell.length_c   1.000
_cell.angle_alpha   90.00
_cell.angle_beta   90.00
_cell.angle_gamma   90.00
#
_symmetry.space_group_name_H-M   'P 1'
#
loop_
_entity.id
_entity.type
_entity.pdbx_description
1 polymer ?
#
loop_
_entity_poly.entity_id
_entity_poly.type
_entity_poly.pdbx_seq_one_letter_code
_entity_poly.pdbx_strand_id
1 'polypeptide(L)' 'PELFSCALKQNITPDVLQHLLESRVSEHREECLQNPVFSIAPGAESSPNLLISCKVCDYLSVVL' A
#
# COMPACT_ATOMS: atom_id res chain seq x y z
N PRO A 1 -14.03 12.24 -11.56
CA PRO A 1 -13.64 11.44 -10.37
C PRO A 1 -13.59 9.96 -10.78
N GLU A 2 -12.54 9.22 -10.44
CA GLU A 2 -12.18 7.88 -10.97
C GLU A 2 -11.32 7.95 -12.25
N LEU A 3 -10.00 8.17 -12.09
CA LEU A 3 -8.91 7.73 -12.98
C LEU A 3 -7.57 8.33 -12.48
N PHE A 4 -7.21 8.05 -11.23
CA PHE A 4 -5.80 8.14 -10.77
C PHE A 4 -5.10 6.76 -10.83
N SER A 5 -5.64 5.87 -11.66
CA SER A 5 -5.05 4.59 -12.01
C SER A 5 -4.48 4.73 -13.42
N CYS A 6 -3.16 4.91 -13.48
CA CYS A 6 -2.24 4.40 -14.49
C CYS A 6 -1.05 5.37 -14.61
N ALA A 7 0.11 4.89 -14.19
CA ALA A 7 1.42 5.33 -14.66
C ALA A 7 1.81 6.80 -14.43
N LEU A 8 2.06 7.18 -13.18
CA LEU A 8 3.33 7.87 -12.97
C LEU A 8 4.33 6.81 -12.55
N LYS A 9 5.37 6.60 -13.37
CA LYS A 9 6.68 6.18 -12.85
C LYS A 9 7.10 7.27 -11.86
N GLN A 10 6.52 7.25 -10.67
CA GLN A 10 6.93 8.14 -9.61
C GLN A 10 8.35 7.71 -9.27
N ASN A 11 9.28 8.66 -9.29
CA ASN A 11 10.56 8.48 -8.63
C ASN A 11 10.24 8.32 -7.14
N ILE A 12 9.88 7.10 -6.73
CA ILE A 12 9.66 6.75 -5.34
C ILE A 12 11.04 6.81 -4.70
N THR A 13 11.30 7.91 -4.01
CA THR A 13 12.44 7.99 -3.11
C THR A 13 12.15 7.17 -1.85
N PRO A 14 13.17 6.73 -1.11
CA PRO A 14 12.97 6.03 0.15
C PRO A 14 12.11 6.80 1.15
N ASP A 15 12.22 8.13 1.13
CA ASP A 15 11.47 9.06 1.99
C ASP A 15 9.98 9.07 1.64
N VAL A 16 9.65 9.17 0.34
CA VAL A 16 8.27 9.06 -0.15
C VAL A 16 7.70 7.68 0.16
N LEU A 17 8.48 6.61 -0.04
CA LEU A 17 8.05 5.26 0.31
C LEU A 17 7.73 5.15 1.80
N GLN A 18 8.62 5.64 2.67
CA GLN A 18 8.41 5.63 4.12
C GLN A 18 7.11 6.34 4.50
N HIS A 19 6.88 7.55 3.99
CA HIS A 19 5.66 8.29 4.26
C HIS A 19 4.39 7.58 3.79
N LEU A 20 4.42 6.92 2.63
CA LEU A 20 3.31 6.11 2.14
C LEU A 20 3.02 4.92 3.07
N LEU A 21 4.06 4.21 3.50
CA LEU A 21 3.93 3.07 4.42
C LEU A 21 3.36 3.53 5.78
N GLU A 22 3.91 4.59 6.35
CA GLU A 22 3.47 5.15 7.64
C GLU A 22 2.01 5.60 7.58
N SER A 23 1.61 6.26 6.50
CA SER A 23 0.23 6.69 6.28
C SER A 23 -0.73 5.50 6.27
N ARG A 24 -0.40 4.43 5.53
CA ARG A 24 -1.23 3.21 5.47
C ARG A 24 -1.29 2.46 6.79
N VAL A 25 -0.18 2.41 7.53
CA VAL A 25 -0.16 1.81 8.88
C VAL A 25 -1.01 2.64 9.85
N SER A 26 -0.92 3.97 9.77
CA SER A 26 -1.70 4.85 10.62
C SER A 26 -3.20 4.72 10.36
N GLU A 27 -3.61 4.68 9.08
CA GLU A 27 -5.01 4.47 8.66
C GLU A 27 -5.53 3.12 9.18
N HIS A 28 -4.75 2.05 9.01
CA HIS A 28 -5.10 0.74 9.56
C HIS A 28 -5.25 0.76 11.09
N ARG A 29 -4.39 1.50 11.78
CA ARG A 29 -4.31 1.54 13.25
C ARG A 29 -5.56 2.11 13.92
N GLU A 30 -6.35 2.90 13.18
CA GLU A 30 -7.63 3.43 13.66
C GLU A 30 -8.66 2.30 13.89
N GLU A 31 -8.58 1.22 13.10
CA GLU A 31 -9.51 0.10 13.16
C GLU A 31 -8.91 -1.13 13.88
N CYS A 32 -7.59 -1.31 13.84
CA CYS A 32 -6.94 -2.49 14.41
C CYS A 32 -5.57 -2.17 15.03
N LEU A 33 -5.32 -2.69 16.23
CA LEU A 33 -4.05 -2.51 16.94
C LEU A 33 -2.96 -3.51 16.52
N GLN A 34 -3.26 -4.39 15.55
CA GLN A 34 -2.28 -5.35 15.05
C GLN A 34 -1.38 -4.69 14.02
N ASN A 35 -0.16 -5.22 13.89
CA ASN A 35 0.75 -4.76 12.86
C ASN A 35 0.34 -5.39 11.52
N PRO A 36 0.03 -4.57 10.50
CA PRO A 36 -0.24 -5.08 9.17
C PRO A 36 1.07 -5.61 8.53
N VAL A 37 0.92 -6.45 7.53
CA VAL A 37 2.00 -7.06 6.75
C VAL A 37 2.02 -6.47 5.35
N PHE A 38 3.22 -6.12 4.90
CA PHE A 38 3.45 -5.72 3.52
C PHE A 38 3.88 -6.91 2.67
N SER A 39 3.35 -6.99 1.45
CA SER A 39 3.66 -8.06 0.51
C SER A 39 3.72 -7.54 -0.92
N ILE A 40 4.56 -8.15 -1.75
CA ILE A 40 4.65 -7.81 -3.17
C ILE A 40 3.92 -8.87 -3.98
N ALA A 41 3.02 -8.44 -4.86
CA ALA A 41 2.29 -9.31 -5.78
C ALA A 41 2.58 -8.95 -7.23
N PRO A 42 2.58 -9.92 -8.17
CA PRO A 42 2.62 -9.61 -9.60
C PRO A 42 1.42 -8.73 -9.96
N GLY A 43 1.67 -7.55 -10.54
CA GLY A 43 0.58 -6.71 -11.03
C GLY A 43 0.09 -7.13 -12.41
N ALA A 44 -1.16 -6.80 -12.71
CA ALA A 44 -1.79 -7.10 -13.99
C ALA A 44 -1.08 -6.42 -15.19
N GLU A 45 -0.41 -5.29 -14.94
CA GLU A 45 0.25 -4.46 -15.95
C GLU A 45 1.79 -4.56 -15.91
N SER A 46 2.34 -5.73 -15.61
CA SER A 46 3.79 -6.05 -15.58
C SER A 46 4.63 -5.44 -14.46
N SER A 47 4.13 -4.44 -13.73
CA SER A 47 4.80 -3.89 -12.53
C SER A 47 4.33 -4.63 -11.27
N PRO A 48 5.23 -4.99 -10.34
CA PRO A 48 4.83 -5.57 -9.07
C PRO A 48 4.07 -4.54 -8.23
N ASN A 49 2.98 -4.96 -7.60
CA ASN A 49 2.24 -4.14 -6.64
C ASN A 49 2.78 -4.35 -5.23
N LEU A 50 2.90 -3.27 -4.46
CA LEU A 50 3.10 -3.35 -3.02
C LEU A 50 1.74 -3.31 -2.33
N LEU A 51 1.43 -4.34 -1.56
CA LEU A 51 0.18 -4.50 -0.84
C LEU A 51 0.42 -4.37 0.66
N ILE A 52 -0.58 -3.88 1.37
CA ILE A 52 -0.70 -3.95 2.83
C ILE A 52 -1.91 -4.80 3.18
N SER A 53 -1.74 -5.74 4.11
CA SER A 53 -2.81 -6.64 4.55
C SER A 53 -2.76 -6.88 6.05
N CYS A 54 -3.91 -7.12 6.67
CA CYS A 54 -3.97 -7.58 8.05
C CYS A 54 -4.73 -8.91 8.12
N LYS A 55 -4.26 -9.82 8.98
CA LYS A 55 -4.86 -11.15 9.14
C LYS A 55 -6.00 -11.17 10.16
N VAL A 56 -6.23 -10.05 10.85
CA VAL A 56 -7.14 -9.98 12.01
C VAL A 56 -8.38 -9.16 11.69
N CYS A 57 -8.20 -7.98 11.09
CA CYS A 57 -9.29 -7.33 10.37
C CYS A 57 -9.01 -7.48 8.88
N ASP A 58 -10.03 -7.71 8.07
CA ASP A 58 -9.96 -7.96 6.61
C ASP A 58 -9.49 -6.74 5.80
N TYR A 59 -8.62 -5.91 6.37
CA TYR A 59 -7.97 -4.78 5.73
C TYR A 59 -6.98 -5.27 4.68
N LEU A 60 -7.19 -4.84 3.44
CA LEU A 60 -6.32 -5.09 2.30
C LEU A 60 -6.33 -3.85 1.40
N SER A 61 -5.16 -3.33 1.07
CA SER A 61 -5.02 -2.14 0.21
C SER A 61 -3.76 -2.18 -0.64
N VAL A 62 -3.78 -1.48 -1.77
CA VAL A 62 -2.63 -1.28 -2.65
C VAL A 62 -1.90 -0.02 -2.24
N VAL A 63 -0.59 -0.13 -2.05
CA VAL A 63 0.31 0.97 -1.70
C VAL A 63 0.95 1.56 -2.96
N LEU A 64 1.48 0.71 -3.85
CA LEU A 64 2.17 1.04 -5.10
C LEU A 64 1.85 0.04 -6.20
#